data_AF-A0A2A5T6N0-F1
#
_entry.id   AF-A0A2A5T6N0-F1
#
_cell.length_a   1.000
_cell.length_b   1.000
_cell.length_c   1.000
_cell.angle_alpha   90.00
_cell.angle_beta   90.00
_cell.angle_gamma   90.00
#
_symmetry.space_group_name_H-M   'P 1'
#
loop_
_entity.id
_entity.type
_entity.pdbx_description
1 polymer ?
#
loop_
_entity_poly.entity_id
_entity_poly.type
_entity_poly.pdbx_seq_one_letter_code
_entity_poly.pdbx_strand_id
1 'polypeptide(L)' 'MTFWIDDVAIKAWHCLKHQGHRGRRFIFSDTVIETSLMMKGIFKLQICALDGVLNEVLPLMNVPLRSPTYTCISKHSKP' A
#
# COMPACT_ATOMS: atom_id res chain seq x y z
N MET A 1 2.36 18.25 -9.05
CA MET A 1 1.10 17.54 -8.74
C MET A 1 0.98 17.45 -7.23
N THR A 2 -0.22 17.66 -6.70
CA THR A 2 -0.49 17.59 -5.26
C THR A 2 -1.60 16.55 -5.06
N PHE A 3 -1.37 15.56 -4.22
CA PHE A 3 -2.36 14.53 -3.88
C PHE A 3 -2.34 14.31 -2.37
N TRP A 4 -3.48 13.85 -1.85
CA TRP A 4 -3.72 13.63 -0.44
C TRP A 4 -4.22 12.20 -0.25
N ILE A 5 -3.91 11.58 0.89
CA ILE A 5 -4.46 10.28 1.27
C ILE A 5 -5.58 10.54 2.26
N ASP A 6 -6.74 9.92 2.02
CA ASP A 6 -7.90 10.05 2.88
C ASP A 6 -7.66 9.48 4.28
N ASP A 7 -8.15 10.14 5.33
CA ASP A 7 -8.00 9.71 6.72
C ASP A 7 -8.59 8.31 7.00
N VAL A 8 -9.65 7.93 6.27
CA VAL A 8 -10.24 6.58 6.36
C VAL A 8 -9.25 5.55 5.79
N ALA A 9 -8.57 5.87 4.69
CA ALA A 9 -7.55 5.01 4.12
C ALA A 9 -6.33 4.88 5.06
N ILE A 10 -5.92 5.97 5.71
CA ILE A 10 -4.86 5.96 6.74
C ILE A 10 -5.26 5.07 7.93
N LYS A 11 -6.51 5.18 8.41
CA LYS A 11 -7.01 4.35 9.53
C LYS A 11 -7.15 2.88 9.14
N ALA A 12 -7.50 2.61 7.90
CA ALA A 12 -7.61 1.27 7.36
C ALA A 12 -6.25 0.71 6.88
N TRP A 13 -5.13 1.38 7.13
CA TRP A 13 -3.87 1.04 6.47
C TRP A 13 -3.37 -0.38 6.77
N HIS A 14 -3.47 -0.75 8.04
CA HIS A 14 -3.13 -2.10 8.50
C HIS A 14 -4.40 -2.94 8.63
N CYS A 15 -4.29 -4.23 8.29
CA CYS A 15 -5.39 -5.15 8.51
C CYS A 15 -5.63 -5.29 10.02
N LEU A 16 -6.81 -4.85 10.47
CA LEU A 16 -7.18 -4.89 11.90
C LEU A 16 -7.54 -6.31 12.37
N LYS A 17 -7.84 -7.22 11.45
CA LYS A 17 -8.18 -8.62 11.77
C LYS A 17 -6.96 -9.51 11.60
N HIS A 18 -6.41 -9.99 12.72
CA HIS A 18 -5.44 -11.08 12.69
C HIS A 18 -6.13 -12.36 12.19
N GLN A 19 -6.00 -12.69 10.91
CA GLN A 19 -6.47 -13.97 10.39
C GLN A 19 -5.54 -15.07 10.94
N GLY A 20 -6.04 -15.84 11.90
CA GLY A 20 -5.30 -16.80 12.74
C GLY A 20 -4.74 -18.05 12.04
N HIS A 21 -4.51 -18.02 10.72
CA HIS A 21 -3.95 -19.15 10.00
C HIS A 21 -2.43 -19.02 9.87
N ARG A 22 -1.70 -20.03 10.36
CA ARG A 22 -0.24 -20.15 10.23
C ARG A 22 0.17 -19.94 8.76
N GLY A 23 1.07 -18.99 8.52
CA GLY A 23 1.67 -18.72 7.20
C GLY A 23 1.03 -17.57 6.40
N ARG A 24 -0.15 -17.06 6.77
CA ARG A 24 -0.85 -16.01 6.01
C ARG A 24 -1.17 -14.79 6.89
N ARG A 25 -0.14 -14.02 7.24
CA ARG A 25 -0.32 -12.69 7.86
C ARG A 25 -0.48 -11.64 6.76
N PHE A 26 -1.70 -11.22 6.49
CA PHE A 26 -1.95 -9.99 5.73
C PHE A 26 -1.71 -8.80 6.67
N ILE A 27 -0.56 -8.15 6.53
CA ILE A 27 -0.17 -6.98 7.35
C ILE A 27 -0.89 -5.71 6.87
N PHE A 28 -1.29 -5.69 5.60
CA PHE A 28 -1.94 -4.57 4.91
C PHE A 28 -3.38 -4.95 4.56
N SER A 29 -4.26 -3.96 4.53
CA SER A 29 -5.65 -4.11 4.06
C SER A 29 -5.73 -4.07 2.53
N ASP A 30 -6.84 -4.54 1.98
CA ASP A 30 -7.14 -4.43 0.55
C ASP A 30 -7.19 -2.96 0.10
N THR A 31 -7.66 -2.05 0.96
CA THR A 31 -7.68 -0.60 0.69
C THR A 31 -6.30 -0.04 0.40
N VAL A 32 -5.27 -0.50 1.10
CA VAL A 32 -3.87 -0.07 0.86
C VAL A 32 -3.32 -0.65 -0.43
N ILE A 33 -3.67 -1.91 -0.75
CA ILE A 33 -3.32 -2.52 -2.03
C ILE A 33 -3.91 -1.70 -3.18
N GLU A 34 -5.20 -1.39 -3.12
CA GLU A 34 -5.90 -0.61 -4.15
C GLU A 34 -5.31 0.80 -4.27
N THR A 35 -5.06 1.47 -3.15
CA THR A 35 -4.41 2.81 -3.15
C THR A 35 -3.04 2.76 -3.81
N SER A 36 -2.24 1.74 -3.51
CA SER A 36 -0.91 1.56 -4.10
C SER A 36 -1.01 1.32 -5.62
N LEU A 37 -1.97 0.51 -6.07
CA LEU A 37 -2.22 0.28 -7.50
C LEU A 37 -2.74 1.53 -8.22
N MET A 38 -3.53 2.37 -7.53
CA MET A 38 -3.96 3.66 -8.07
C MET A 38 -2.76 4.60 -8.27
N MET A 39 -1.86 4.69 -7.28
CA MET A 39 -0.63 5.50 -7.40
C MET A 39 0.25 4.98 -8.53
N LYS A 40 0.38 3.66 -8.69
CA LYS A 40 1.05 3.05 -9.84
C LYS A 40 0.46 3.54 -11.17
N GLY A 41 -0.87 3.58 -11.29
CA GLY A 41 -1.55 4.04 -12.50
C GLY A 41 -1.33 5.53 -12.79
N ILE A 42 -1.48 6.38 -11.77
CA ILE A 42 -1.30 7.85 -11.89
C ILE A 42 0.12 8.21 -12.31
N PHE A 43 1.11 7.60 -11.66
CA PHE A 43 2.53 7.86 -11.93
C PHE A 43 3.10 6.98 -13.05
N LYS A 44 2.27 6.11 -13.65
CA LYS A 44 2.67 5.12 -14.68
C LYS A 44 3.90 4.29 -14.27
N LEU A 45 3.95 3.89 -13.00
CA LEU A 45 5.08 3.15 -12.43
C LEU A 45 4.99 1.64 -12.72
N GLN A 46 6.13 0.97 -12.71
CA GLN A 46 6.18 -0.49 -12.60
C GLN A 46 5.93 -0.90 -11.13
N ILE A 47 5.37 -2.09 -10.90
CA ILE A 47 5.11 -2.59 -9.54
C ILE A 47 6.42 -2.70 -8.73
N CYS A 48 7.54 -3.03 -9.39
CA CYS A 48 8.85 -3.11 -8.74
C CYS A 48 9.35 -1.75 -8.22
N ALA A 49 9.01 -0.65 -8.91
CA ALA A 49 9.40 0.70 -8.49
C ALA A 49 8.45 1.29 -7.43
N LEU A 50 7.22 0.78 -7.36
CA LEU A 50 6.17 1.30 -6.50
C LEU A 50 6.53 1.24 -5.01
N ASP A 51 7.12 0.13 -4.56
CA ASP A 51 7.52 -0.04 -3.16
C ASP A 51 8.55 1.03 -2.74
N GLY A 52 9.58 1.25 -3.56
CA GLY A 52 10.58 2.30 -3.31
C GLY A 52 9.97 3.69 -3.28
N VAL A 53 9.12 4.01 -4.26
CA VAL A 53 8.45 5.33 -4.32
C VAL A 53 7.55 5.55 -3.10
N LEU A 54 6.77 4.55 -2.68
CA LEU A 54 5.92 4.64 -1.51
C LEU A 54 6.71 4.82 -0.21
N ASN A 55 7.84 4.13 -0.06
CA ASN A 55 8.71 4.28 1.11
C ASN A 55 9.29 5.70 1.25
N GLU A 56 9.54 6.40 0.13
CA GLU A 56 10.03 7.78 0.14
C GLU A 56 8.91 8.81 0.27
N VAL A 57 7.76 8.58 -0.38
CA VAL A 57 6.67 9.55 -0.45
C VAL A 57 5.83 9.59 0.82
N LEU A 58 5.58 8.45 1.48
CA LEU A 58 4.75 8.42 2.70
C LEU A 58 5.36 9.29 3.83
N PRO A 59 6.67 9.23 4.13
CA PRO A 59 7.31 10.15 5.07
C PRO A 59 7.22 11.62 4.63
N LEU A 60 7.37 11.92 3.33
CA LEU A 60 7.25 13.28 2.80
C LEU A 60 5.84 13.87 2.98
N MET A 61 4.82 13.00 2.97
CA MET A 61 3.44 13.38 3.27
C MET A 61 3.15 13.51 4.78
N ASN A 62 4.16 13.34 5.64
CA ASN A 62 4.02 13.30 7.09
C ASN A 62 3.07 12.18 7.56
N VAL A 63 3.02 11.08 6.81
CA VAL A 63 2.22 9.90 7.09
C VAL A 63 3.17 8.77 7.54
N PRO A 64 3.29 8.49 8.86
CA PRO A 64 4.25 7.51 9.39
C PRO A 64 3.75 6.07 9.20
N LEU A 65 3.37 5.72 7.97
CA LEU A 65 2.86 4.41 7.61
C LEU A 65 3.90 3.61 6.83
N ARG A 66 3.88 2.30 6.99
CA ARG A 66 4.76 1.39 6.26
C ARG A 66 4.22 1.16 4.85
N SER A 67 5.09 1.21 3.84
CA SER A 67 4.72 0.81 2.47
C SER A 67 4.38 -0.68 2.39
N PRO A 68 3.33 -1.08 1.65
CA PRO A 68 3.15 -2.46 1.25
C PRO A 68 4.29 -2.93 0.34
N THR A 69 4.89 -4.07 0.67
CA THR A 69 6.02 -4.58 -0.09
C THR A 69 5.61 -5.07 -1.47
N TYR A 70 6.56 -5.11 -2.42
CA TYR A 70 6.35 -5.69 -3.76
C TYR A 70 5.64 -7.06 -3.72
N THR A 71 6.04 -7.94 -2.80
CA THR A 71 5.45 -9.27 -2.63
C THR A 71 4.00 -9.21 -2.16
N CYS A 72 3.63 -8.19 -1.39
CA CYS A 72 2.26 -7.96 -0.95
C CYS A 72 1.38 -7.50 -2.12
N ILE A 73 1.88 -6.54 -2.91
CA ILE A 73 1.14 -5.95 -4.03
C ILE A 73 0.98 -6.94 -5.19
N SER A 74 2.06 -7.63 -5.57
CA SER A 74 2.05 -8.58 -6.71
C SER A 74 1.08 -9.75 -6.50
N LYS A 75 0.89 -10.21 -5.25
CA LYS A 75 -0.10 -11.26 -4.92
C LYS A 75 -1.55 -10.85 -5.13
N HIS A 76 -1.83 -9.55 -5.11
CA HIS A 76 -3.19 -9.01 -5.26
C HIS A 76 -3.39 -8.28 -6.59
N SER A 77 -2.31 -8.03 -7.34
CA SER A 77 -2.40 -7.55 -8.71
C SER A 77 -2.94 -8.68 -9.60
N LYS A 78 -4.06 -8.44 -10.26
CA LYS A 78 -4.47 -9.26 -11.40
C LYS A 78 -3.48 -9.01 -12.56
N PRO A 79 -3.18 -10.03 -13.40
CA PRO A 79 -2.40 -9.83 -14.61
C PRO A 79 -3.11 -8.91 -15.61
#